data_AF-A0A1B1VX02-F1
#
_entry.id   AF-A0A1B1VX02-F1
#
_cell.length_a   1.000
_cell.length_b   1.000
_cell.length_c   1.000
_cell.angle_alpha   90.00
_cell.angle_beta   90.00
_cell.angle_gamma   90.00
#
_symmetry.space_group_name_H-M   'P 1'
#
loop_
_entity.id
_entity.type
_entity.pdbx_description
1 polymer ?
#
loop_
_entity_poly.entity_id
_entity_poly.type
_entity_poly.pdbx_seq_one_letter_code
_entity_poly.pdbx_strand_id
1 'polypeptide(L)'
;EQRLKALNQAWAELKQLAATRGQKLDESLTYQQFLAKVEEEEAWISEKQQLLSVEDYGDTMAAVQGLLKKHDAFETDFQAHRDRCKNISDEGLKLVSDGNHHADSINQRCQQLQTKLDHLAALAGRRKAKLVDNSAYLQFMWKADVVESWIADKETHVKSEEFGRDLSSVQTLLTKQETFDAGWQKLLNDSDARKQRLLRMQDQFKQIEELFL
;
A
#
# COMPACT_ATOMS: atom_id res chain seq x y z
N GLU A 1 19.62 6.15 -76.79
CA GLU A 1 19.52 5.02 -75.84
C GLU A 1 20.23 5.25 -74.51
N GLN A 2 21.53 5.58 -74.46
CA GLN A 2 22.26 5.78 -73.19
C GLN A 2 21.61 6.78 -72.22
N ARG A 3 21.12 7.92 -72.71
CA ARG A 3 20.46 8.94 -71.89
C ARG A 3 19.15 8.46 -71.24
N LEU A 4 18.38 7.61 -71.95
CA LEU A 4 17.17 6.97 -71.44
C LEU A 4 17.49 5.96 -70.33
N LYS A 5 18.57 5.18 -70.52
CA LYS A 5 19.05 4.22 -69.51
C LYS A 5 19.49 4.93 -68.22
N ALA A 6 20.26 6.01 -68.34
CA ALA A 6 20.68 6.84 -67.20
C ALA A 6 19.48 7.46 -66.46
N LEU A 7 18.48 7.96 -67.18
CA LEU A 7 17.26 8.52 -66.59
C LEU A 7 16.47 7.47 -65.81
N ASN A 8 16.29 6.27 -66.38
CA ASN A 8 15.60 5.17 -65.72
C ASN A 8 16.32 4.72 -64.45
N GLN A 9 17.65 4.69 -64.46
CA GLN A 9 18.45 4.37 -63.29
C GLN A 9 18.29 5.42 -62.19
N ALA A 10 18.46 6.70 -62.52
CA ALA A 10 18.28 7.80 -61.57
C ALA A 10 16.85 7.83 -60.97
N TRP A 11 15.84 7.50 -61.77
CA TRP A 11 14.46 7.38 -61.30
C TRP A 11 14.25 6.22 -60.33
N ALA A 12 14.87 5.05 -60.61
CA ALA A 12 14.83 3.90 -59.72
C ALA A 12 15.53 4.19 -58.39
N GLU A 13 16.71 4.82 -58.43
CA GLU A 13 17.45 5.26 -57.24
C GLU A 13 16.64 6.27 -56.41
N LEU A 14 16.01 7.26 -57.04
CA LEU A 14 15.16 8.23 -56.36
C LEU A 14 13.98 7.55 -55.64
N LYS A 15 13.32 6.58 -56.30
CA LYS A 15 12.23 5.80 -55.68
C LYS A 15 12.71 5.03 -54.46
N GLN A 16 13.87 4.38 -54.54
CA GLN A 16 14.44 3.65 -53.43
C GLN A 16 14.82 4.57 -52.26
N LEU A 17 15.41 5.73 -52.55
CA LEU A 17 15.74 6.75 -51.54
C LEU A 17 14.48 7.29 -50.86
N ALA A 18 13.42 7.57 -51.63
CA ALA A 18 12.14 8.04 -51.10
C ALA A 18 11.48 6.98 -50.18
N ALA A 19 11.46 5.71 -50.60
CA ALA A 19 10.93 4.61 -49.81
C ALA A 19 11.73 4.42 -48.50
N THR A 20 13.06 4.42 -48.58
CA THR A 20 13.95 4.32 -47.41
C THR A 20 13.73 5.48 -46.43
N ARG A 21 13.57 6.70 -46.94
CA ARG A 21 13.26 7.87 -46.12
C ARG A 21 11.91 7.72 -45.43
N GLY A 22 10.89 7.26 -46.14
CA GLY A 22 9.56 7.00 -45.58
C GLY A 22 9.61 6.01 -44.42
N GLN A 23 10.29 4.88 -44.60
CA GLN A 23 10.48 3.87 -43.56
C GLN A 23 11.17 4.45 -42.31
N LYS A 24 12.28 5.18 -42.48
CA LYS A 24 13.00 5.79 -41.35
C LYS A 24 12.17 6.82 -40.58
N LEU A 25 11.28 7.55 -41.28
CA LEU A 25 10.38 8.50 -40.63
C LEU A 25 9.32 7.79 -39.80
N ASP A 26 8.80 6.66 -40.28
CA ASP A 26 7.82 5.83 -39.56
C ASP A 26 8.44 5.17 -38.31
N GLU A 27 9.66 4.63 -38.44
CA GLU A 27 10.45 4.10 -37.31
C GLU A 27 10.70 5.19 -36.25
N SER A 28 11.07 6.40 -36.69
CA SER A 28 11.30 7.53 -35.79
C SER A 28 10.01 8.00 -35.11
N LEU A 29 8.90 8.08 -35.85
CA LEU A 29 7.59 8.43 -35.29
C LEU A 29 7.18 7.45 -34.19
N THR A 30 7.31 6.15 -34.44
CA THR A 30 6.96 5.11 -33.47
C THR A 30 7.85 5.17 -32.23
N TYR A 31 9.15 5.41 -32.40
CA TYR A 31 10.08 5.61 -31.29
C TYR A 31 9.73 6.85 -30.44
N GLN A 32 9.39 7.98 -31.08
CA GLN A 32 8.97 9.19 -30.36
C GLN A 32 7.66 8.99 -29.59
N GLN A 33 6.71 8.25 -30.16
CA GLN A 33 5.47 7.88 -29.46
C GLN A 33 5.74 7.01 -28.24
N PHE A 34 6.64 6.03 -28.35
CA PHE A 34 7.08 5.23 -27.22
C PHE A 34 7.71 6.10 -26.11
N LEU A 35 8.62 7.01 -26.48
CA LEU A 35 9.26 7.90 -25.51
C LEU A 35 8.24 8.79 -24.77
N ALA A 36 7.28 9.34 -25.50
CA ALA A 36 6.22 10.16 -24.90
C ALA A 36 5.40 9.37 -23.85
N LYS A 37 5.06 8.11 -24.15
CA LYS A 37 4.38 7.23 -23.18
C LYS A 37 5.23 6.95 -21.94
N VAL A 38 6.53 6.70 -22.13
CA VAL A 38 7.46 6.50 -21.00
C VAL A 38 7.53 7.75 -20.13
N GLU A 39 7.67 8.93 -20.74
CA GLU A 39 7.76 10.21 -20.01
C GLU A 39 6.49 10.53 -19.23
N GLU A 40 5.31 10.24 -19.80
CA GLU A 40 4.03 10.39 -19.12
C GLU A 40 3.95 9.54 -17.84
N GLU A 41 4.29 8.25 -17.94
CA GLU A 41 4.30 7.35 -16.79
C GLU A 41 5.39 7.72 -15.77
N GLU A 42 6.59 8.12 -16.22
CA GLU A 42 7.64 8.59 -15.31
C GLU A 42 7.25 9.86 -14.55
N ALA A 43 6.53 10.78 -15.18
CA ALA A 43 6.02 11.99 -14.55
C ALA A 43 4.98 11.64 -13.47
N TRP A 44 4.04 10.75 -13.79
CA TRP A 44 3.05 10.26 -12.83
C TRP A 44 3.72 9.56 -11.63
N ILE A 45 4.69 8.67 -11.89
CA ILE A 45 5.41 7.97 -10.82
C ILE A 45 6.12 8.99 -9.90
N SER A 46 6.79 9.98 -10.49
CA SER A 46 7.52 11.00 -9.73
C SER A 46 6.59 11.85 -8.85
N GLU A 47 5.42 12.23 -9.37
CA GLU A 47 4.38 12.92 -8.59
C GLU A 47 3.93 12.07 -7.40
N LYS A 48 3.62 10.78 -7.63
CA LYS A 48 3.17 9.89 -6.54
C LYS A 48 4.25 9.58 -5.52
N GLN A 49 5.52 9.47 -5.93
CA GLN A 49 6.64 9.33 -5.01
C GLN A 49 6.75 10.52 -4.06
N GLN A 50 6.55 11.74 -4.55
CA GLN A 50 6.53 12.95 -3.71
C GLN A 50 5.34 12.97 -2.76
N LEU A 51 4.16 12.53 -3.18
CA LEU A 51 2.99 12.46 -2.30
C LEU A 51 3.17 11.41 -1.18
N LEU A 52 3.79 10.28 -1.49
CA LEU A 52 4.01 9.21 -0.51
C LEU A 52 5.16 9.49 0.48
N SER A 53 6.04 10.46 0.20
CA SER A 53 7.14 10.83 1.11
C SER A 53 6.67 11.62 2.33
N VAL A 54 5.43 12.13 2.33
CA VAL A 54 4.84 12.84 3.46
C VAL A 54 4.50 11.86 4.58
N GLU A 55 5.21 11.96 5.71
CA GLU A 55 5.01 11.11 6.88
C GLU A 55 3.82 11.58 7.75
N ASP A 56 2.60 11.45 7.20
CA ASP A 56 1.35 11.59 7.96
C ASP A 56 0.62 10.24 8.03
N TYR A 57 0.36 9.79 9.26
CA TYR A 57 -0.31 8.53 9.57
C TYR A 57 -1.61 8.71 10.38
N GLY A 58 -1.99 9.95 10.69
CA GLY A 58 -3.17 10.29 11.49
C GLY A 58 -2.97 10.16 13.01
N ASP A 59 -3.62 11.04 13.77
CA ASP A 59 -3.57 11.12 15.24
C ASP A 59 -4.82 10.55 15.93
N THR A 60 -5.86 10.23 15.15
CA THR A 60 -7.13 9.68 15.63
C THR A 60 -7.55 8.47 14.81
N MET A 61 -8.40 7.61 15.39
CA MET A 61 -8.96 6.45 14.67
C MET A 61 -9.66 6.86 13.37
N ALA A 62 -10.38 7.98 13.37
CA ALA A 62 -11.05 8.49 12.18
C ALA A 62 -10.04 8.95 11.10
N ALA A 63 -8.98 9.68 11.51
CA ALA A 63 -7.96 10.17 10.60
C ALA A 63 -7.21 9.02 9.91
N VAL A 64 -6.71 8.04 10.68
CA VAL A 64 -5.98 6.88 10.11
C VAL A 64 -6.85 6.04 9.18
N GLN A 65 -8.14 5.85 9.49
CA GLN A 65 -9.08 5.15 8.60
C GLN A 65 -9.31 5.92 7.30
N GLY A 66 -9.41 7.26 7.36
CA GLY A 66 -9.48 8.10 6.17
C GLY A 66 -8.23 8.00 5.30
N LEU A 67 -7.05 7.96 5.92
CA LEU A 67 -5.76 7.80 5.21
C LEU A 67 -5.62 6.42 4.58
N LEU A 68 -6.03 5.35 5.27
CA LEU A 68 -6.07 3.99 4.71
C LEU A 68 -6.98 3.93 3.48
N LYS A 69 -8.18 4.50 3.55
CA LYS A 69 -9.09 4.54 2.40
C LYS A 69 -8.52 5.30 1.21
N LYS A 70 -7.82 6.42 1.46
CA LYS A 70 -7.10 7.14 0.40
C LYS A 70 -5.96 6.31 -0.19
N HIS A 71 -5.28 5.53 0.65
CA HIS A 71 -4.22 4.64 0.21
C HIS A 71 -4.75 3.49 -0.65
N ASP A 72 -5.89 2.88 -0.29
CA ASP A 72 -6.53 1.84 -1.10
C ASP A 72 -6.96 2.36 -2.48
N ALA A 73 -7.45 3.60 -2.56
CA ALA A 73 -7.73 4.26 -3.83
C ALA A 73 -6.45 4.45 -4.66
N PHE A 74 -5.36 4.91 -4.04
CA PHE A 74 -4.06 4.99 -4.69
C PHE A 74 -3.56 3.62 -5.19
N GLU A 75 -3.71 2.54 -4.42
CA GLU A 75 -3.31 1.20 -4.84
C GLU A 75 -4.09 0.71 -6.08
N THR A 76 -5.37 1.08 -6.16
CA THR A 76 -6.21 0.78 -7.33
C THR A 76 -5.69 1.49 -8.57
N ASP A 77 -5.43 2.80 -8.47
CA ASP A 77 -4.84 3.58 -9.57
C ASP A 77 -3.46 3.04 -9.95
N PHE A 78 -2.63 2.72 -8.94
CA PHE A 78 -1.29 2.21 -9.14
C PHE A 78 -1.27 0.89 -9.91
N GLN A 79 -2.25 0.01 -9.69
CA GLN A 79 -2.35 -1.22 -10.46
C GLN A 79 -2.59 -0.94 -11.96
N ALA A 80 -3.44 0.02 -12.30
CA ALA A 80 -3.66 0.41 -13.69
C ALA A 80 -2.39 0.98 -14.35
N HIS A 81 -1.61 1.77 -13.60
CA HIS A 81 -0.32 2.29 -14.07
C HIS A 81 0.75 1.20 -14.24
N ARG A 82 0.77 0.18 -13.37
CA ARG A 82 1.65 -0.99 -13.54
C ARG A 82 1.37 -1.72 -14.84
N ASP A 83 0.09 -1.94 -15.15
CA ASP A 83 -0.31 -2.61 -16.39
C ASP A 83 0.07 -1.76 -17.62
N ARG A 84 -0.06 -0.42 -17.55
CA ARG A 84 0.43 0.48 -18.61
C ARG A 84 1.95 0.42 -18.77
N CYS A 85 2.73 0.47 -17.69
CA CYS A 85 4.19 0.37 -17.75
C CYS A 85 4.65 -0.95 -18.36
N LYS A 86 3.95 -2.05 -18.05
CA LYS A 86 4.18 -3.35 -18.67
C LYS A 86 3.93 -3.31 -20.18
N ASN A 87 2.78 -2.77 -20.61
CA ASN A 87 2.46 -2.65 -22.04
C ASN A 87 3.49 -1.78 -22.78
N ILE A 88 3.93 -0.66 -22.19
CA ILE A 88 4.98 0.19 -22.74
C ILE A 88 6.30 -0.57 -22.88
N SER A 89 6.65 -1.39 -21.90
CA SER A 89 7.85 -2.23 -21.95
C SER A 89 7.76 -3.28 -23.06
N ASP A 90 6.60 -3.92 -23.22
CA ASP A 90 6.33 -4.87 -24.31
C ASP A 90 6.39 -4.20 -25.69
N GLU A 91 5.86 -2.98 -25.83
CA GLU A 91 5.99 -2.15 -27.03
C GLU A 91 7.46 -1.80 -27.32
N GLY A 92 8.23 -1.45 -26.29
CA GLY A 92 9.66 -1.19 -26.40
C GLY A 92 10.44 -2.40 -26.90
N LEU A 93 10.21 -3.57 -26.30
CA LEU A 93 10.82 -4.83 -26.75
C LEU A 93 10.47 -5.17 -28.20
N LYS A 94 9.23 -4.89 -28.61
CA LYS A 94 8.82 -5.06 -30.01
C LYS A 94 9.59 -4.13 -30.94
N LEU A 95 9.76 -2.85 -30.59
CA LEU A 95 10.56 -1.92 -31.39
C LEU A 95 12.01 -2.39 -31.56
N VAL A 96 12.60 -2.94 -30.50
CA VAL A 96 13.95 -3.55 -30.58
C VAL A 96 13.94 -4.75 -31.53
N SER A 97 12.95 -5.63 -31.41
CA SER A 97 12.81 -6.82 -32.28
C SER A 97 12.60 -6.46 -33.76
N ASP A 98 11.89 -5.36 -34.03
CA ASP A 98 11.64 -4.87 -35.39
C ASP A 98 12.87 -4.16 -36.01
N GLY A 99 14.01 -4.13 -35.29
CA GLY A 99 15.29 -3.63 -35.79
C GLY A 99 15.46 -2.11 -35.63
N ASN A 100 14.76 -1.49 -34.69
CA ASN A 100 14.89 -0.06 -34.44
C ASN A 100 16.33 0.31 -34.04
N HIS A 101 16.88 1.35 -34.68
CA HIS A 101 18.25 1.81 -34.50
C HIS A 101 18.55 2.38 -33.08
N HIS A 102 17.53 2.57 -32.25
CA HIS A 102 17.63 3.07 -30.86
C HIS A 102 17.53 1.97 -29.79
N ALA A 103 17.84 0.72 -30.13
CA ALA A 103 17.65 -0.44 -29.25
C ALA A 103 18.20 -0.25 -27.81
N ASP A 104 19.44 0.22 -27.68
CA ASP A 104 20.06 0.44 -26.36
C ASP A 104 19.30 1.48 -25.52
N SER A 105 18.88 2.58 -26.16
CA SER A 105 18.07 3.62 -25.52
C SER A 105 16.73 3.06 -25.06
N ILE A 106 16.03 2.31 -25.92
CA ILE A 106 14.73 1.70 -25.60
C ILE A 106 14.85 0.79 -24.38
N ASN A 107 15.84 -0.11 -24.37
CA ASN A 107 16.10 -1.03 -23.26
C ASN A 107 16.41 -0.26 -21.97
N GLN A 108 17.26 0.77 -22.05
CA GLN A 108 17.60 1.60 -20.91
C GLN A 108 16.36 2.32 -20.34
N ARG A 109 15.51 2.88 -21.20
CA ARG A 109 14.29 3.58 -20.79
C ARG A 109 13.28 2.62 -20.13
N CYS A 110 13.10 1.42 -20.67
CA CYS A 110 12.24 0.40 -20.05
C CYS A 110 12.77 -0.01 -18.66
N GLN A 111 14.08 -0.24 -18.52
CA GLN A 111 14.69 -0.61 -17.25
C GLN A 111 14.57 0.52 -16.20
N GLN A 112 14.76 1.77 -16.61
CA GLN A 112 14.58 2.94 -15.74
C GLN A 112 13.13 3.06 -15.25
N LEU A 113 12.15 2.91 -16.16
CA LEU A 113 10.73 2.94 -15.82
C LEU A 113 10.39 1.84 -14.81
N GLN A 114 10.85 0.61 -15.03
CA GLN A 114 10.64 -0.51 -14.10
C GLN A 114 11.26 -0.23 -12.73
N THR A 115 12.49 0.28 -12.69
CA THR A 115 13.17 0.62 -11.43
C THR A 115 12.40 1.68 -10.64
N LYS A 116 11.88 2.71 -11.31
CA LYS A 116 11.06 3.76 -10.67
C LYS A 116 9.74 3.19 -10.14
N LEU A 117 9.12 2.28 -10.89
CA LEU A 117 7.87 1.61 -10.51
C LEU A 117 8.06 0.72 -9.27
N ASP A 118 9.16 -0.04 -9.22
CA ASP A 118 9.52 -0.88 -8.08
C ASP A 118 9.81 -0.03 -6.84
N HIS A 119 10.48 1.11 -7.02
CA HIS A 119 10.71 2.05 -5.92
C HIS A 119 9.39 2.62 -5.37
N LEU A 120 8.46 3.02 -6.25
CA LEU A 120 7.15 3.49 -5.84
C LEU A 120 6.36 2.40 -5.10
N ALA A 121 6.44 1.14 -5.57
CA ALA A 121 5.83 0.00 -4.90
C ALA A 121 6.38 -0.19 -3.47
N ALA A 122 7.69 -0.09 -3.29
CA ALA A 122 8.33 -0.20 -1.98
C ALA A 122 7.91 0.94 -1.04
N LEU A 123 7.78 2.18 -1.55
CA LEU A 123 7.25 3.30 -0.78
C LEU A 123 5.79 3.09 -0.36
N ALA A 124 4.95 2.64 -1.29
CA ALA A 124 3.54 2.34 -1.02
C ALA A 124 3.40 1.27 0.07
N GLY A 125 4.13 0.14 -0.05
CA GLY A 125 4.11 -0.93 0.94
C GLY A 125 4.57 -0.48 2.33
N ARG A 126 5.64 0.32 2.40
CA ARG A 126 6.10 0.90 3.68
C ARG A 126 5.06 1.83 4.31
N ARG A 127 4.43 2.69 3.51
CA ARG A 127 3.37 3.59 3.99
C ARG A 127 2.17 2.81 4.52
N LYS A 128 1.73 1.78 3.81
CA LYS A 128 0.62 0.92 4.23
C LYS A 128 0.90 0.25 5.57
N ALA A 129 2.09 -0.33 5.73
CA ALA A 129 2.51 -0.94 6.99
C ALA A 129 2.43 0.06 8.15
N LYS A 130 2.97 1.27 7.96
CA LYS A 130 2.90 2.34 8.98
C LYS A 130 1.47 2.77 9.33
N LEU A 131 0.59 2.89 8.34
CA LEU A 131 -0.82 3.22 8.57
C LEU A 131 -1.54 2.12 9.35
N VAL A 132 -1.30 0.85 9.01
CA VAL A 132 -1.88 -0.30 9.71
C VAL A 132 -1.37 -0.39 11.14
N ASP A 133 -0.06 -0.24 11.35
CA ASP A 133 0.56 -0.23 12.67
C ASP A 133 -0.02 0.89 13.55
N ASN A 134 -0.11 2.11 13.01
CA ASN A 134 -0.69 3.23 13.73
C ASN A 134 -2.18 3.01 14.05
N SER A 135 -2.93 2.40 13.13
CA SER A 135 -4.32 2.02 13.38
C SER A 135 -4.47 1.03 14.54
N ALA A 136 -3.60 0.02 14.58
CA ALA A 136 -3.57 -0.96 15.65
C ALA A 136 -3.20 -0.31 17.00
N TYR A 137 -2.22 0.59 17.00
CA TYR A 137 -1.83 1.37 18.18
C TYR A 137 -2.98 2.21 18.72
N LEU A 138 -3.65 3.00 17.87
CA LEU A 138 -4.77 3.85 18.28
C LEU A 138 -5.95 3.01 18.80
N GLN A 139 -6.21 1.86 18.18
CA GLN A 139 -7.23 0.93 18.66
C GLN A 139 -6.88 0.37 20.05
N PHE A 140 -5.60 0.08 20.30
CA PHE A 140 -5.13 -0.36 21.60
C PHE A 140 -5.30 0.73 22.66
N MET A 141 -4.84 1.96 22.37
CA MET A 141 -4.97 3.11 23.28
C MET A 141 -6.43 3.35 23.65
N TRP A 142 -7.33 3.39 22.66
CA TRP A 142 -8.76 3.54 22.92
C TRP A 142 -9.32 2.43 23.83
N LYS A 143 -8.92 1.16 23.62
CA LYS A 143 -9.33 0.06 24.51
C LYS A 143 -8.78 0.23 25.92
N ALA A 144 -7.55 0.73 26.07
CA ALA A 144 -6.96 1.02 27.38
C ALA A 144 -7.75 2.11 28.11
N ASP A 145 -8.05 3.24 27.44
CA ASP A 145 -8.84 4.33 28.01
C ASP A 145 -10.23 3.87 28.47
N VAL A 146 -10.88 3.00 27.69
CA VAL A 146 -12.17 2.40 28.06
C VAL A 146 -12.05 1.57 29.34
N VAL A 147 -10.97 0.79 29.48
CA VAL A 147 -10.71 -0.01 30.68
C VAL A 147 -10.38 0.88 31.87
N GLU A 148 -9.55 1.91 31.70
CA GLU A 148 -9.19 2.87 32.76
C GLU A 148 -10.42 3.63 33.27
N SER A 149 -11.28 4.10 32.36
CA SER A 149 -12.54 4.75 32.72
C SER A 149 -13.45 3.81 33.51
N TRP A 150 -13.55 2.54 33.09
CA TRP A 150 -14.31 1.53 33.83
C TRP A 150 -13.71 1.26 35.22
N ILE A 151 -12.38 1.19 35.35
CA ILE A 151 -11.72 1.02 36.65
C ILE A 151 -12.03 2.21 37.57
N ALA A 152 -11.92 3.44 37.07
CA ALA A 152 -12.22 4.65 37.84
C ALA A 152 -13.67 4.69 38.35
N ASP A 153 -14.63 4.26 37.52
CA ASP A 153 -16.04 4.08 37.93
C ASP A 153 -16.16 3.06 39.07
N LYS A 154 -15.47 1.92 38.98
CA LYS A 154 -15.51 0.89 40.03
C LYS A 154 -14.81 1.30 41.31
N GLU A 155 -13.69 2.00 41.22
CA GLU A 155 -13.02 2.55 42.40
C GLU A 155 -13.93 3.52 43.16
N THR A 156 -14.68 4.35 42.45
CA THR A 156 -15.63 5.28 43.06
C THR A 156 -16.71 4.53 43.85
N HIS A 157 -17.20 3.41 43.32
CA HIS A 157 -18.18 2.57 44.01
C HIS A 157 -17.62 1.92 45.28
N VAL A 158 -16.42 1.33 45.20
CA VAL A 158 -15.79 0.60 46.31
C VAL A 158 -15.31 1.54 47.42
N LYS A 159 -14.93 2.79 47.09
CA LYS A 159 -14.52 3.81 48.08
C LYS A 159 -15.70 4.46 48.82
N SER A 160 -16.94 4.07 48.52
CA SER A 160 -18.12 4.63 49.21
C SER A 160 -18.10 4.29 50.70
N GLU A 161 -18.19 5.31 51.56
CA GLU A 161 -18.34 5.15 53.02
C GLU A 161 -19.82 5.07 53.46
N GLU A 162 -20.75 4.82 52.52
CA GLU A 162 -22.17 4.62 52.84
C GLU A 162 -22.41 3.18 53.34
N PHE A 163 -22.62 3.02 54.65
CA PHE A 163 -22.87 1.71 55.27
C PHE A 163 -24.35 1.40 55.52
N GLY A 164 -25.26 2.28 55.11
CA GLY A 164 -26.69 2.18 55.44
C GLY A 164 -27.03 2.71 56.84
N ARG A 165 -28.31 2.97 57.09
CA ARG A 165 -28.81 3.55 58.35
C ARG A 165 -29.73 2.62 59.13
N ASP A 166 -30.14 1.52 58.50
CA ASP A 166 -31.05 0.51 59.04
C ASP A 166 -30.78 -0.86 58.38
N LEU A 167 -31.43 -1.91 58.90
CA LEU A 167 -31.25 -3.28 58.40
C LEU A 167 -31.53 -3.42 56.90
N SER A 168 -32.57 -2.75 56.40
CA SER A 168 -33.00 -2.84 54.99
C SER A 168 -31.98 -2.21 54.04
N SER A 169 -31.49 -1.02 54.38
CA SER A 169 -30.45 -0.30 53.62
C SER A 169 -29.12 -1.06 53.63
N VAL A 170 -28.71 -1.62 54.77
CA VAL A 170 -27.52 -2.49 54.87
C VAL A 170 -27.67 -3.74 54.00
N GLN A 171 -28.80 -4.45 54.07
CA GLN A 171 -29.05 -5.64 53.24
C GLN A 171 -29.03 -5.32 51.74
N THR A 172 -29.57 -4.16 51.36
CA THR A 172 -29.56 -3.69 49.98
C THR A 172 -28.13 -3.42 49.50
N LEU A 173 -27.31 -2.75 50.33
CA LEU A 173 -25.89 -2.50 50.01
C LEU A 173 -25.09 -3.80 49.92
N LEU A 174 -25.34 -4.75 50.82
CA LEU A 174 -24.68 -6.06 50.79
C LEU A 174 -25.03 -6.83 49.51
N THR A 175 -26.30 -6.87 49.11
CA THR A 175 -26.73 -7.51 47.85
C THR A 175 -26.04 -6.88 46.63
N LYS A 176 -25.87 -5.56 46.63
CA LYS A 176 -25.14 -4.84 45.57
C LYS A 176 -23.66 -5.23 45.55
N GLN A 177 -23.01 -5.31 46.72
CA GLN A 177 -21.63 -5.74 46.85
C GLN A 177 -21.42 -7.18 46.36
N GLU A 178 -22.29 -8.11 46.75
CA GLU A 178 -22.24 -9.50 46.30
C GLU A 178 -22.38 -9.61 44.77
N THR A 179 -23.26 -8.80 44.18
CA THR A 179 -23.43 -8.73 42.71
C THR A 179 -22.16 -8.19 42.04
N PHE A 180 -21.53 -7.17 42.63
CA PHE A 180 -20.26 -6.63 42.15
C PHE A 180 -19.14 -7.69 42.22
N ASP A 181 -19.01 -8.39 43.36
CA ASP A 181 -17.97 -9.41 43.57
C ASP A 181 -18.12 -10.59 42.60
N ALA A 182 -19.36 -11.04 42.35
CA ALA A 182 -19.63 -12.07 41.36
C ALA A 182 -19.22 -11.64 39.95
N GLY A 183 -19.52 -10.39 39.57
CA GLY A 183 -19.08 -9.80 38.30
C GLY A 183 -17.57 -9.68 38.19
N TRP A 184 -16.90 -9.27 39.26
CA TRP A 184 -15.44 -9.14 39.34
C TRP A 184 -14.74 -10.49 39.18
N GLN A 185 -15.19 -11.52 39.89
CA GLN A 185 -14.65 -12.88 39.78
C GLN A 185 -14.80 -13.43 38.36
N LYS A 186 -15.95 -13.21 37.72
CA LYS A 186 -16.16 -13.60 36.33
C LYS A 186 -15.17 -12.90 35.40
N LEU A 187 -14.98 -11.58 35.55
CA LEU A 187 -14.05 -10.81 34.71
C LEU A 187 -12.61 -11.32 34.86
N LEU A 188 -12.17 -11.61 36.10
CA LEU A 188 -10.85 -12.17 36.38
C LEU A 188 -10.66 -13.51 35.67
N ASN A 189 -11.63 -14.42 35.80
CA ASN A 189 -11.60 -15.74 35.15
C ASN A 189 -11.56 -15.60 33.62
N ASP A 190 -12.38 -14.73 33.04
CA ASP A 190 -12.40 -14.47 31.60
C ASP A 190 -11.09 -13.84 31.10
N SER A 191 -10.47 -12.97 31.90
CA SER A 191 -9.17 -12.36 31.61
C SER A 191 -8.05 -13.40 31.64
N ASP A 192 -7.98 -14.23 32.68
CA ASP A 192 -6.98 -15.28 32.79
C ASP A 192 -7.14 -16.32 31.67
N ALA A 193 -8.36 -16.74 31.37
CA ALA A 193 -8.63 -17.64 30.25
C ALA A 193 -8.17 -17.06 28.90
N ARG A 194 -8.32 -15.75 28.68
CA ARG A 194 -7.79 -15.06 27.49
C ARG A 194 -6.26 -15.05 27.48
N LYS A 195 -5.62 -14.72 28.61
CA LYS A 195 -4.16 -14.74 28.76
C LYS A 195 -3.59 -16.13 28.45
N GLN A 196 -4.18 -17.18 29.02
CA GLN A 196 -3.74 -18.56 28.78
C GLN A 196 -3.94 -19.02 27.33
N ARG A 197 -4.96 -18.51 26.62
CA ARG A 197 -5.11 -18.76 25.18
C ARG A 197 -4.01 -18.09 24.37
N LEU A 198 -3.67 -16.84 24.69
CA LEU A 198 -2.62 -16.09 24.00
C LEU A 198 -1.23 -16.71 24.21
N LEU A 199 -0.90 -17.13 25.43
CA LEU A 199 0.36 -17.80 25.73
C LEU A 199 0.49 -19.11 24.94
N ARG A 200 -0.56 -19.94 24.91
CA ARG A 200 -0.57 -21.17 24.11
C ARG A 200 -0.38 -20.90 22.62
N MET A 201 -1.02 -19.86 22.09
CA MET A 201 -0.86 -19.47 20.69
C MET A 201 0.58 -19.01 20.41
N GLN A 202 1.20 -18.25 21.32
CA GLN A 202 2.60 -17.84 21.21
C GLN A 202 3.56 -19.04 21.20
N ASP A 203 3.32 -20.03 22.07
CA ASP A 203 4.13 -21.25 22.10
C ASP A 203 3.97 -22.07 20.80
N GLN A 204 2.76 -22.15 20.25
CA GLN A 204 2.52 -22.77 18.95
C GLN A 204 3.28 -22.07 17.83
N PHE A 205 3.29 -20.73 17.81
CA PHE A 205 4.05 -19.98 16.81
C PHE A 205 5.56 -20.25 16.92
N LYS A 206 6.11 -20.27 18.14
CA LYS A 206 7.52 -20.62 18.35
C LYS A 206 7.86 -22.02 17.86
N GLN A 207 7.00 -23.01 18.14
CA GLN A 207 7.19 -24.37 17.64
C GLN A 207 7.17 -24.45 16.11
N ILE A 208 6.30 -23.69 15.47
CA ILE A 208 6.26 -23.60 14.00
C ILE A 208 7.57 -22.96 13.50
N GLU A 209 8.01 -21.85 14.07
CA GLU A 209 9.29 -21.23 13.70
C GLU A 209 10.47 -22.20 13.83
N GLU A 210 10.57 -22.95 14.93
CA GLU A 210 11.60 -23.97 15.14
C GLU A 210 11.55 -25.16 14.16
N LEU A 211 10.40 -25.41 13.53
CA LEU A 211 10.25 -26.48 12.53
C LEU A 211 10.61 -26.03 11.11
N PHE A 212 10.55 -24.72 10.83
CA PHE A 212 10.74 -24.15 9.49
C PHE A 212 12.02 -23.30 9.34
N LEU A 213 12.74 -23.03 10.42
CA LEU A 213 14.07 -22.38 10.44
C LEU A 213 15.13 -23.37 10.95
#